data_AF-A0A1Q6LFY9-F1
#
_entry.id   AF-A0A1Q6LFY9-F1
#
_cell.length_a   1.000
_cell.length_b   1.000
_cell.length_c   1.000
_cell.angle_alpha   90.00
_cell.angle_beta   90.00
_cell.angle_gamma   90.00
#
_symmetry.space_group_name_H-M   'P 1'
#
loop_
_entity.id
_entity.type
_entity.pdbx_description
1 polymer ?
#
loop_
_entity_poly.entity_id
_entity_poly.type
_entity_poly.pdbx_seq_one_letter_code
_entity_poly.pdbx_strand_id
1 'polypeptide(L)' 'MHRVYLQIKCEIKILTPFNIITQSIDNQVLLLENVIVGHVPNTYYNLDGIDKNNAVDLIE' A
#
# COMPACT_ATOMS: atom_id res chain seq x y z
N MET A 1 13.54 -3.31 0.05
CA MET A 1 12.26 -2.70 0.48
C MET A 1 11.19 -3.12 -0.50
N HIS A 2 10.06 -3.65 0.00
CA HIS A 2 8.97 -4.11 -0.84
C HIS A 2 7.81 -3.11 -0.81
N ARG A 3 7.11 -3.00 -1.95
CA ARG A 3 5.92 -2.18 -2.12
C ARG A 3 4.78 -3.07 -2.59
N VAL A 4 3.59 -2.79 -2.08
CA VAL A 4 2.36 -3.50 -2.45
C VAL A 4 1.47 -2.55 -3.23
N TYR A 5 1.08 -2.97 -4.43
CA TYR A 5 0.22 -2.23 -5.33
C TYR A 5 -1.09 -2.98 -5.55
N LEU A 6 -2.20 -2.26 -5.52
CA LEU A 6 -3.47 -2.75 -6.03
C LEU A 6 -3.50 -2.56 -7.55
N GLN A 7 -3.61 -3.66 -8.27
CA GLN A 7 -3.76 -3.61 -9.72
C GLN A 7 -5.24 -3.62 -10.09
N ILE A 8 -5.70 -2.56 -10.73
CA ILE A 8 -7.08 -2.40 -11.20
C ILE A 8 -7.08 -2.59 -12.70
N LYS A 9 -7.71 -3.67 -13.16
CA LYS A 9 -7.96 -3.95 -14.58
C LYS A 9 -9.45 -4.03 -14.79
N CYS A 10 -10.00 -3.08 -15.50
CA CYS A 10 -11.42 -2.95 -15.74
C CYS A 10 -11.69 -2.70 -17.22
N GLU A 11 -12.75 -3.31 -17.75
CA GLU A 11 -13.32 -2.96 -19.05
C GLU A 11 -14.64 -2.23 -18.80
N ILE A 12 -14.68 -0.96 -19.19
CA ILE A 12 -15.89 -0.13 -19.09
C ILE A 12 -16.61 -0.16 -20.42
N LYS A 13 -17.93 -0.38 -20.37
CA LYS A 13 -18.82 -0.31 -21.53
C LYS A 13 -19.82 0.79 -21.31
N ILE A 14 -19.73 1.83 -22.13
CA ILE A 14 -20.64 2.97 -22.14
C ILE A 14 -21.67 2.70 -23.23
N LEU A 15 -22.92 2.55 -22.83
CA LEU A 15 -24.04 2.36 -23.74
C LEU A 15 -24.55 3.72 -24.21
N THR A 16 -24.36 4.02 -25.49
CA THR A 16 -25.03 5.15 -26.15
C THR A 16 -26.13 4.63 -27.08
N PRO A 17 -27.11 5.47 -27.49
CA PRO A 17 -28.18 5.04 -28.38
C PRO A 17 -27.72 4.53 -29.75
N PHE A 18 -26.51 4.89 -30.19
CA PHE A 18 -25.98 4.56 -31.51
C PHE A 18 -24.90 3.48 -31.48
N ASN A 19 -24.14 3.38 -30.39
CA ASN A 19 -23.09 2.39 -30.23
C ASN A 19 -22.73 2.11 -28.78
N ILE A 20 -22.03 0.99 -28.58
CA ILE A 20 -21.34 0.68 -27.33
C ILE A 20 -19.90 1.13 -27.48
N ILE A 21 -19.47 2.04 -26.61
CA ILE A 21 -18.07 2.44 -26.50
C ILE A 21 -17.44 1.58 -25.42
N THR A 22 -16.41 0.82 -25.77
CA THR A 22 -15.68 -0.03 -24.82
C THR A 22 -14.30 0.56 -24.57
N GLN A 23 -13.94 0.74 -23.30
CA GLN A 23 -12.65 1.30 -22.91
C GLN A 23 -12.05 0.49 -21.76
N SER A 24 -10.79 0.12 -21.91
CA SER A 24 -10.04 -0.57 -20.86
C SER A 24 -9.32 0.44 -19.98
N ILE A 25 -9.42 0.26 -18.68
CA ILE A 25 -8.67 0.99 -17.66
C ILE A 25 -7.72 0.01 -16.98
N ASP A 26 -6.42 0.30 -17.06
CA ASP A 26 -5.38 -0.37 -16.30
C ASP A 26 -4.70 0.68 -15.40
N ASN A 27 -4.73 0.45 -14.09
CA ASN A 27 -4.14 1.36 -13.12
C ASN A 27 -3.52 0.59 -11.96
N GLN A 28 -2.45 1.14 -11.41
CA GLN A 28 -1.79 0.62 -10.21
C GLN A 28 -1.82 1.70 -9.12
N VAL A 29 -2.46 1.35 -7.99
CA VAL A 29 -2.52 2.21 -6.81
C VAL A 29 -1.56 1.66 -5.76
N LEU A 30 -0.62 2.49 -5.31
CA LEU A 30 0.28 2.14 -4.20
C LEU A 30 -0.54 2.08 -2.91
N LEU A 31 -0.56 0.93 -2.25
CA LEU A 31 -1.25 0.77 -0.97
C LEU A 31 -0.31 0.94 0.21
N LEU A 32 0.86 0.28 0.14
CA LEU A 32 1.79 0.15 1.26
C LEU A 32 3.23 0.16 0.74
N GLU A 33 4.09 0.85 1.47
CA GLU A 33 5.54 0.86 1.27
C GLU A 33 6.26 0.20 2.45
N ASN A 34 7.55 -0.09 2.29
CA ASN A 34 8.42 -0.60 3.36
C ASN A 34 7.92 -1.88 4.02
N VAL A 35 7.22 -2.73 3.26
CA VAL A 35 6.68 -3.99 3.78
C VAL A 35 7.82 -4.96 4.09
N ILE A 36 7.84 -5.45 5.33
CA ILE A 36 8.71 -6.54 5.79
C ILE A 36 7.94 -7.84 5.62
N VAL A 37 8.51 -8.77 4.86
CA VAL A 37 7.93 -10.09 4.61
C VAL A 37 8.84 -11.14 5.23
N GLY A 38 8.30 -12.01 6.08
CA GLY A 38 9.05 -13.02 6.82
C GLY A 38 9.12 -12.73 8.32
N HIS A 39 10.12 -13.31 9.01
CA HIS A 39 10.32 -13.05 10.44
C HIS A 39 10.81 -11.60 10.62
N VAL A 40 9.97 -10.78 11.26
CA VAL A 40 10.34 -9.42 11.65
C VAL A 40 11.43 -9.53 12.71
N PRO A 41 12.65 -9.01 12.45
CA PRO A 41 13.72 -9.05 13.46
C PRO A 41 13.27 -8.30 14.71
N ASN A 42 13.56 -8.83 15.90
CA ASN A 42 13.25 -8.18 17.18
C ASN A 42 13.80 -6.74 17.28
N THR A 43 14.82 -6.41 16.47
CA THR A 43 15.44 -5.09 16.40
C THR A 43 14.66 -4.06 15.58
N TYR A 44 13.62 -4.45 14.84
CA TYR A 44 12.86 -3.52 13.99
C TYR A 44 11.95 -2.59 14.81
N TYR A 45 11.43 -3.11 15.92
CA TYR A 45 10.80 -2.35 17.00
C TYR A 45 11.52 -2.72 18.30
N ASN A 46 12.80 -2.39 18.44
CA ASN A 46 13.50 -2.66 19.69
C ASN A 46 13.03 -1.68 20.77
N LEU A 47 11.85 -1.93 21.33
CA LEU A 47 11.29 -1.19 22.46
C LEU A 47 11.86 -1.68 23.79
N ASP A 48 12.61 -2.80 23.77
CA ASP A 48 13.31 -3.33 24.93
C ASP A 48 14.48 -2.41 25.28
N GLY A 49 14.20 -1.47 26.20
CA GLY A 49 15.15 -0.46 26.68
C GLY A 49 14.63 0.99 26.63
N ILE A 50 13.42 1.23 26.13
CA ILE A 50 12.85 2.58 26.06
C ILE A 50 12.18 2.90 27.40
N ASP A 51 12.93 3.60 28.26
CA ASP A 51 12.38 4.20 29.47
C ASP A 51 11.36 5.31 29.08
N LYS A 52 10.38 5.58 29.95
CA LYS A 52 9.21 6.44 29.64
C LYS A 52 9.59 7.84 29.10
N ASN A 53 10.81 8.29 29.39
CA ASN A 53 11.34 9.58 28.95
C ASN A 53 11.77 9.60 27.47
N ASN A 54 12.15 8.45 26.88
CA ASN A 54 12.65 8.36 25.50
C ASN A 54 11.56 7.95 24.50
N ALA A 55 10.35 7.64 24.97
CA ALA A 55 9.23 7.28 24.12
C ALA A 55 8.68 8.48 23.32
N VAL A 56 8.97 9.71 23.76
CA VAL A 56 8.54 10.95 23.09
C VAL A 56 9.30 11.14 21.76
N ASP A 57 10.58 10.76 21.71
CA ASP A 57 11.45 10.89 20.52
C ASP A 57 11.11 9.92 19.37
N LEU A 58 10.20 8.96 19.60
CA LEU A 58 9.73 7.99 18.59
C LEU A 58 8.45 8.45 17.87
N ILE A 59 7.79 9.48 18.41
CA ILE A 59 6.49 9.97 17.95
C ILE A 59 6.64 11.32 17.20
N GLU A 60 7.78 12.01 17.35
CA GLU A 60 8.26 13.04 16.40
C GLU A 60 8.86 12.41 15.14
#